data_AF-A0A536QI53-F1
#
_entry.id   AF-A0A536QI53-F1
#
_cell.length_a   1.000
_cell.length_b   1.000
_cell.length_c   1.000
_cell.angle_alpha   90.00
_cell.angle_beta   90.00
_cell.angle_gamma   90.00
#
_symmetry.space_group_name_H-M   'P 1'
#
loop_
_entity.id
_entity.type
_entity.pdbx_description
1 polymer ?
#
loop_
_entity_poly.entity_id
_entity_poly.type
_entity_poly.pdbx_seq_one_letter_code
_entity_poly.pdbx_strand_id
1 'polypeptide(L)'
;MDMTWLGHACVRMRGREGVVLADPPDPKSGHAIPKTEAAIVTISHDHAGHSSLKSVGGEPVVLRGPGEYEVHEVLVTGIGTFHDDSKGSARGPNTVFAIRLDDLVICHLGDLGHELTAADLERLGDVDIVLVPISGGDVNLTAAKAAEVIHQLEPKVVVPMSYDPDAKKDTHAPFDRLLHELGVKELTPVAKLSVTRSSLPENVQVVALDSRAR
;
A
#
# COMPACT_ATOMS: atom_id res chain seq x y z
N MET A 1 -7.79 -2.32 -14.24
CA MET A 1 -7.15 -2.97 -13.08
C MET A 1 -8.16 -3.28 -11.98
N ASP A 2 -7.99 -4.44 -11.32
CA ASP A 2 -8.74 -4.87 -10.13
C ASP A 2 -7.81 -4.96 -8.92
N MET A 3 -8.21 -4.38 -7.79
CA MET A 3 -7.44 -4.36 -6.54
C MET A 3 -8.23 -5.01 -5.39
N THR A 4 -7.55 -5.83 -4.61
CA THR A 4 -8.11 -6.48 -3.41
C THR A 4 -7.12 -6.42 -2.27
N TRP A 5 -7.58 -6.00 -1.09
CA TRP A 5 -6.79 -6.04 0.13
C TRP A 5 -6.87 -7.44 0.73
N LEU A 6 -5.73 -8.11 0.88
CA LEU A 6 -5.65 -9.42 1.52
C LEU A 6 -5.39 -9.32 3.02
N GLY A 7 -5.28 -8.10 3.56
CA GLY A 7 -5.01 -7.80 4.96
C GLY A 7 -3.58 -7.30 5.21
N HIS A 8 -3.35 -6.68 6.37
CA HIS A 8 -2.08 -6.02 6.72
C HIS A 8 -1.65 -5.03 5.62
N ALA A 9 -0.45 -5.18 5.08
CA ALA A 9 0.07 -4.42 3.94
C ALA A 9 -0.09 -5.16 2.60
N CYS A 10 -0.72 -6.35 2.62
CA CYS A 10 -0.77 -7.21 1.46
C CYS A 10 -1.92 -6.83 0.52
N VAL A 11 -1.56 -6.34 -0.66
CA VAL A 11 -2.52 -5.91 -1.68
C VAL A 11 -2.25 -6.65 -2.99
N ARG A 12 -3.33 -7.21 -3.54
CA ARG A 12 -3.32 -7.93 -4.81
C ARG A 12 -3.88 -7.03 -5.91
N MET A 13 -3.07 -6.70 -6.90
CA MET A 13 -3.44 -5.88 -8.05
C MET A 13 -3.39 -6.73 -9.32
N ARG A 14 -4.51 -6.80 -10.04
CA ARG A 14 -4.64 -7.56 -11.30
C ARG A 14 -4.83 -6.58 -12.45
N GLY A 15 -3.82 -6.48 -13.32
CA GLY A 15 -3.87 -5.76 -14.59
C GLY A 15 -4.04 -6.73 -15.76
N ARG A 16 -3.81 -6.22 -16.97
CA ARG A 16 -3.80 -6.99 -18.23
C ARG A 16 -2.60 -7.94 -18.29
N GLU A 17 -1.43 -7.46 -17.90
CA GLU A 17 -0.15 -8.19 -18.00
C GLU A 17 0.09 -9.20 -16.87
N GLY A 18 -0.78 -9.19 -15.85
CA GLY A 18 -0.70 -10.15 -14.77
C GLY A 18 -1.06 -9.57 -13.42
N VAL A 19 -0.54 -10.23 -12.39
CA VAL A 19 -0.84 -9.91 -10.99
C VAL A 19 0.42 -9.44 -10.30
N VAL A 20 0.33 -8.25 -9.71
CA VAL A 20 1.31 -7.73 -8.76
C VAL A 20 0.77 -7.97 -7.36
N LEU A 21 1.56 -8.63 -6.52
CA LEU A 21 1.24 -8.89 -5.12
C LEU A 21 2.24 -8.14 -4.24
N ALA A 22 1.77 -7.14 -3.51
CA ALA A 22 2.61 -6.40 -2.59
C ALA A 22 2.62 -7.04 -1.19
N ASP A 23 3.78 -7.05 -0.55
CA ASP A 23 4.03 -7.40 0.85
C ASP A 23 3.29 -8.65 1.37
N PRO A 24 3.47 -9.84 0.77
CA PRO A 24 2.84 -11.05 1.27
C PRO A 24 3.39 -11.46 2.67
N PRO A 25 2.51 -11.65 3.67
CA PRO A 25 2.90 -12.02 5.03
C PRO A 25 3.28 -13.50 5.17
N ASP A 26 4.09 -13.81 6.17
CA ASP A 26 4.27 -15.18 6.63
C ASP A 26 2.95 -15.67 7.25
N PRO A 27 2.42 -16.85 6.85
CA PRO A 27 1.21 -17.39 7.47
C PRO A 27 1.26 -17.49 9.00
N LYS A 28 2.47 -17.54 9.58
CA LYS A 28 2.70 -17.59 11.03
C LYS A 28 2.74 -16.22 11.71
N SER A 29 2.67 -15.11 10.97
CA SER A 29 2.71 -13.75 11.53
C SER A 29 1.37 -13.27 12.08
N GLY A 30 0.31 -14.09 12.01
CA GLY A 30 -1.06 -13.71 12.39
C GLY A 30 -1.85 -13.02 11.26
N HIS A 31 -1.29 -12.93 10.06
CA HIS A 31 -1.91 -12.30 8.90
C HIS A 31 -1.99 -13.26 7.71
N ALA A 32 -2.43 -14.49 7.93
CA ALA A 32 -2.45 -15.50 6.87
C ALA A 32 -3.34 -15.07 5.70
N ILE A 33 -2.80 -15.18 4.49
CA ILE A 33 -3.52 -14.91 3.25
C ILE A 33 -3.79 -16.19 2.47
N PRO A 34 -4.87 -16.24 1.66
CA PRO A 34 -5.08 -17.34 0.71
C PRO A 34 -3.90 -17.51 -0.24
N LYS A 35 -3.67 -18.75 -0.70
CA LYS A 35 -2.67 -19.01 -1.75
C LYS A 35 -3.00 -18.17 -2.98
N THR A 36 -2.05 -17.35 -3.41
CA THR A 36 -2.27 -16.33 -4.44
C THR A 36 -1.20 -16.44 -5.51
N GLU A 37 -1.62 -16.66 -6.76
CA GLU A 37 -0.71 -16.59 -7.91
C GLU A 37 -0.36 -15.14 -8.24
N ALA A 38 0.92 -14.90 -8.50
CA ALA A 38 1.47 -13.60 -8.87
C ALA A 38 2.50 -13.74 -9.99
N ALA A 39 2.58 -12.74 -10.87
CA ALA A 39 3.66 -12.59 -11.83
C ALA A 39 4.79 -11.73 -11.24
N ILE A 40 4.44 -10.77 -10.39
CA ILE A 40 5.37 -9.87 -9.72
C ILE A 40 5.03 -9.83 -8.24
N VAL A 41 6.06 -9.87 -7.39
CA VAL A 41 5.94 -9.63 -5.95
C VAL A 41 6.82 -8.45 -5.58
N THR A 42 6.27 -7.44 -4.91
CA THR A 42 7.06 -6.34 -4.32
C THR A 42 7.17 -6.56 -2.82
N ILE A 43 8.36 -6.37 -2.26
CA ILE A 43 8.62 -6.49 -0.82
C ILE A 43 9.27 -5.20 -0.35
N SER A 44 8.52 -4.43 0.44
CA SER A 44 8.95 -3.12 0.96
C SER A 44 10.14 -3.25 1.91
N HIS A 45 10.12 -4.26 2.79
CA HIS A 45 11.17 -4.53 3.77
C HIS A 45 11.11 -5.97 4.33
N ASP A 46 12.21 -6.42 4.94
CA ASP A 46 12.38 -7.80 5.42
C ASP A 46 11.82 -8.04 6.82
N HIS A 47 10.51 -7.83 7.00
CA HIS A 47 9.77 -8.27 8.19
C HIS A 47 8.86 -9.45 7.89
N ALA A 48 8.57 -10.28 8.89
CA ALA A 48 7.77 -11.49 8.76
C ALA A 48 6.34 -11.20 8.23
N GLY A 49 5.78 -10.03 8.52
CA GLY A 49 4.47 -9.60 8.02
C GLY A 49 4.46 -9.12 6.56
N HIS A 50 5.61 -9.04 5.87
CA HIS A 50 5.72 -8.38 4.57
C HIS A 50 6.52 -9.17 3.51
N SER A 51 7.41 -10.08 3.91
CA SER A 51 8.48 -10.58 3.03
C SER A 51 8.40 -12.06 2.65
N SER A 52 7.27 -12.72 2.89
CA SER A 52 7.12 -14.17 2.77
C SER A 52 6.51 -14.61 1.44
N LEU A 53 7.18 -15.54 0.77
CA LEU A 53 6.68 -16.16 -0.47
C LEU A 53 5.88 -17.45 -0.24
N LYS A 54 5.65 -17.86 1.02
CA LYS A 54 5.03 -19.17 1.35
C LYS A 54 3.61 -19.33 0.82
N SER A 55 2.86 -18.23 0.76
CA SER A 55 1.49 -18.21 0.22
C SER A 55 1.45 -17.79 -1.26
N VAL A 56 2.60 -17.56 -1.89
CA VAL A 56 2.69 -17.12 -3.28
C VAL A 56 2.83 -18.33 -4.20
N GLY A 57 1.97 -18.43 -5.20
CA GLY A 57 2.04 -19.42 -6.27
C GLY A 57 2.56 -18.83 -7.58
N GLY A 58 2.86 -19.70 -8.54
CA GLY A 58 3.46 -19.32 -9.83
C GLY A 58 4.99 -19.20 -9.75
N GLU A 59 5.56 -18.50 -10.73
CA GLU A 59 6.99 -18.19 -10.81
C GLU A 59 7.18 -16.66 -10.84
N PRO A 60 6.88 -15.95 -9.73
CA PRO A 60 6.92 -14.50 -9.72
C PRO A 60 8.35 -13.96 -9.81
N VAL A 61 8.50 -12.83 -10.49
CA VAL A 61 9.68 -11.97 -10.31
C VAL A 61 9.52 -11.21 -8.99
N VAL A 62 10.49 -11.37 -8.09
CA VAL A 62 10.44 -10.75 -6.75
C VAL A 62 11.33 -9.51 -6.75
N LEU A 63 10.70 -8.35 -6.53
CA LEU A 63 11.34 -7.05 -6.46
C LEU A 63 11.57 -6.67 -5.00
N ARG A 64 12.84 -6.46 -4.64
CA ARG A 64 13.27 -6.12 -3.28
C ARG A 64 14.15 -4.88 -3.33
N GLY A 65 13.82 -3.90 -2.50
CA GLY A 65 14.64 -2.70 -2.35
C GLY A 65 14.51 -1.67 -3.48
N PRO A 66 15.20 -0.52 -3.35
CA PRO A 66 15.10 0.59 -4.29
C PRO A 66 15.70 0.26 -5.65
N GLY A 67 15.12 0.81 -6.72
CA GLY A 67 15.56 0.58 -8.09
C GLY A 67 14.46 0.85 -9.11
N GLU A 68 14.81 0.83 -10.39
CA GLU A 68 13.86 0.84 -11.49
C GLU A 68 13.81 -0.56 -12.10
N TYR A 69 12.60 -1.09 -12.23
CA TYR A 69 12.35 -2.44 -12.71
C TYR A 69 11.30 -2.41 -13.82
N GLU A 70 11.46 -3.30 -14.79
CA GLU A 70 10.47 -3.55 -15.82
C GLU A 70 10.26 -5.06 -15.93
N VAL A 71 9.03 -5.51 -15.72
CA VAL A 71 8.67 -6.93 -15.77
C VAL A 71 7.33 -7.05 -16.49
N HIS A 72 7.30 -7.74 -17.63
CA HIS A 72 6.07 -7.91 -18.43
C HIS A 72 5.33 -6.57 -18.69
N GLU A 73 6.05 -5.54 -19.15
CA GLU A 73 5.54 -4.18 -19.41
C GLU A 73 5.00 -3.44 -18.17
N VAL A 74 5.09 -4.03 -16.97
CA VAL A 74 4.84 -3.35 -15.70
C VAL A 74 6.11 -2.64 -15.27
N LEU A 75 6.07 -1.31 -15.22
CA LEU A 75 7.16 -0.50 -14.69
C LEU A 75 7.01 -0.34 -13.19
N VAL A 76 8.09 -0.56 -12.44
CA VAL A 76 8.11 -0.41 -10.98
C VAL A 76 9.30 0.45 -10.58
N THR A 77 9.02 1.54 -9.86
CA THR A 77 10.04 2.41 -9.25
C THR A 77 10.02 2.19 -7.75
N GLY A 78 11.08 1.60 -7.21
CA GLY A 78 11.34 1.47 -5.78
C GLY A 78 12.19 2.61 -5.25
N ILE A 79 11.73 3.28 -4.19
CA ILE A 79 12.44 4.38 -3.53
C ILE A 79 12.72 3.99 -2.08
N GLY A 80 13.98 4.17 -1.67
CA GLY A 80 14.42 3.86 -0.31
C GLY A 80 13.93 4.92 0.66
N THR A 81 13.14 4.48 1.63
CA THR A 81 12.64 5.29 2.75
C THR A 81 12.90 4.55 4.07
N PHE A 82 12.28 4.99 5.16
CA PHE A 82 12.47 4.40 6.48
C PHE A 82 11.13 4.11 7.16
N HIS A 83 11.16 3.10 8.04
CA HIS A 83 10.01 2.64 8.82
C HIS A 83 9.73 3.54 10.05
N ASP A 84 10.64 4.47 10.32
CA ASP A 84 10.59 5.44 11.42
C ASP A 84 11.04 6.84 10.96
N ASP A 85 10.82 7.85 11.78
CA ASP A 85 11.24 9.24 11.54
C ASP A 85 12.67 9.55 12.00
N SER A 86 13.44 8.50 12.33
CA SER A 86 14.82 8.56 12.82
C SER A 86 15.82 7.92 11.85
N LYS A 87 15.50 7.94 10.55
CA LYS A 87 16.32 7.37 9.46
C LYS A 87 16.59 5.86 9.62
N GLY A 88 15.59 5.12 10.10
CA GLY A 88 15.65 3.67 10.24
C GLY A 88 16.37 3.20 11.50
N SER A 89 16.72 4.10 12.43
CA SER A 89 17.49 3.71 13.62
C SER A 89 16.69 2.81 14.57
N ALA A 90 15.35 2.90 14.54
CA ALA A 90 14.46 2.14 15.42
C ALA A 90 13.87 0.91 14.72
N ARG A 91 13.45 1.04 13.45
CA ARG A 91 12.68 0.01 12.73
C ARG A 91 13.25 -0.35 11.35
N GLY A 92 14.33 0.29 10.93
CA GLY A 92 15.07 -0.08 9.73
C GLY A 92 14.57 0.56 8.43
N PRO A 93 15.09 0.07 7.30
CA PRO A 93 14.75 0.59 5.97
C PRO A 93 13.35 0.16 5.53
N ASN A 94 12.76 0.96 4.66
CA ASN A 94 11.53 0.67 3.94
C ASN A 94 11.73 0.98 2.44
N THR A 95 10.94 0.38 1.57
CA THR A 95 10.91 0.72 0.15
C THR A 95 9.47 1.05 -0.23
N VAL A 96 9.27 2.29 -0.71
CA VAL A 96 8.04 2.69 -1.37
C VAL A 96 8.11 2.24 -2.83
N PHE A 97 7.03 1.63 -3.35
CA PHE A 97 6.95 1.20 -4.74
C PHE A 97 5.87 1.98 -5.50
N ALA A 98 6.26 2.72 -6.53
CA ALA A 98 5.35 3.21 -7.57
C ALA A 98 5.27 2.15 -8.68
N ILE A 99 4.09 1.59 -8.88
CA ILE A 99 3.81 0.47 -9.78
C ILE A 99 2.90 0.99 -10.89
N ARG A 100 3.43 1.07 -12.10
CA ARG A 100 2.65 1.39 -13.30
C ARG A 100 2.05 0.10 -13.85
N LEU A 101 0.77 -0.09 -13.61
CA LEU A 101 0.02 -1.28 -14.01
C LEU A 101 -1.19 -0.85 -14.83
N ASP A 102 -1.30 -1.40 -16.04
CA ASP A 102 -2.16 -0.83 -17.09
C ASP A 102 -1.80 0.66 -17.30
N ASP A 103 -2.80 1.54 -17.32
CA ASP A 103 -2.63 2.98 -17.53
C ASP A 103 -2.64 3.78 -16.21
N LEU A 104 -2.39 3.10 -15.07
CA LEU A 104 -2.49 3.67 -13.72
C LEU A 104 -1.16 3.54 -12.97
N VAL A 105 -0.86 4.53 -12.12
CA VAL A 105 0.26 4.52 -11.18
C VAL A 105 -0.26 4.29 -9.77
N ILE A 106 0.15 3.17 -9.17
CA ILE A 106 -0.21 2.78 -7.81
C ILE A 106 1.03 2.93 -6.92
N CYS A 107 0.96 3.74 -5.88
CA CYS A 107 2.04 3.92 -4.92
C CYS A 107 1.75 3.10 -3.65
N HIS A 108 2.51 2.03 -3.42
CA HIS A 108 2.49 1.26 -2.18
C HIS A 108 3.57 1.79 -1.23
N LEU A 109 3.15 2.37 -0.10
CA LEU A 109 4.07 3.05 0.81
C LEU A 109 4.85 2.11 1.74
N GLY A 110 4.62 0.80 1.70
CA GLY A 110 5.18 -0.14 2.67
C GLY A 110 4.70 0.22 4.07
N ASP A 111 5.65 0.30 5.01
CA ASP A 111 5.44 0.84 6.35
C ASP A 111 6.20 2.16 6.53
N LEU A 112 6.04 3.10 5.59
CA LEU A 112 6.64 4.42 5.70
C LEU A 112 6.42 5.04 7.10
N GLY A 113 7.46 5.58 7.73
CA GLY A 113 7.41 6.17 9.07
C GLY A 113 7.53 7.70 9.11
N HIS A 114 7.71 8.34 7.96
CA HIS A 114 8.00 9.76 7.82
C HIS A 114 7.39 10.36 6.56
N GLU A 115 7.34 11.68 6.46
CA GLU A 115 6.94 12.39 5.24
C GLU A 115 7.92 12.12 4.08
N LEU A 116 7.44 12.19 2.84
CA LEU A 116 8.28 12.04 1.65
C LEU A 116 9.07 13.33 1.41
N THR A 117 10.32 13.19 0.96
CA THR A 117 11.12 14.35 0.56
C THR A 117 10.73 14.81 -0.85
N ALA A 118 11.06 16.05 -1.21
CA ALA A 118 10.84 16.54 -2.57
C ALA A 118 11.49 15.66 -3.65
N ALA A 119 12.67 15.08 -3.36
CA ALA A 119 13.35 14.16 -4.26
C ALA A 119 12.62 12.81 -4.38
N ASP A 120 11.98 12.33 -3.31
CA ASP A 120 11.14 11.13 -3.37
C ASP A 120 9.91 11.39 -4.24
N LEU A 121 9.23 12.52 -4.02
CA LEU A 121 8.04 12.92 -4.78
C LEU A 121 8.33 13.07 -6.27
N GLU A 122 9.45 13.71 -6.64
CA GLU A 122 9.89 13.84 -8.03
C GLU A 122 10.08 12.47 -8.70
N ARG A 123 10.65 11.51 -7.97
CA ARG A 123 10.89 10.15 -8.48
C ARG A 123 9.64 9.28 -8.55
N LEU A 124 8.68 9.49 -7.65
CA LEU A 124 7.38 8.81 -7.70
C LEU A 124 6.54 9.31 -8.89
N GLY A 125 6.62 10.61 -9.18
CA GLY A 125 5.81 11.27 -10.20
C GLY A 125 4.33 11.28 -9.84
N ASP A 126 3.48 11.40 -10.85
CA ASP A 126 2.03 11.46 -10.67
C ASP A 126 1.46 10.11 -10.19
N VAL A 127 0.94 10.09 -8.96
CA VAL A 127 0.31 8.91 -8.36
C VAL A 127 -1.20 8.98 -8.56
N ASP A 128 -1.79 7.98 -9.21
CA ASP A 128 -3.26 7.91 -9.35
C ASP A 128 -3.90 7.31 -8.08
N ILE A 129 -3.28 6.28 -7.51
CA ILE A 129 -3.78 5.54 -6.35
C ILE A 129 -2.66 5.38 -5.33
N VAL A 130 -2.89 5.77 -4.07
CA VAL A 130 -1.95 5.52 -2.98
C VAL A 130 -2.49 4.47 -2.00
N LEU A 131 -1.63 3.54 -1.58
CA LEU A 131 -1.88 2.57 -0.52
C LEU A 131 -1.14 3.03 0.72
N VAL A 132 -1.87 3.42 1.77
CA VAL A 132 -1.31 4.20 2.90
C VAL A 132 -1.39 3.40 4.20
N PRO A 133 -0.26 3.08 4.84
CA PRO A 133 -0.26 2.41 6.13
C PRO A 133 -0.71 3.37 7.23
N ILE A 134 -1.60 2.91 8.12
CA ILE A 134 -2.16 3.73 9.21
C ILE A 134 -2.18 2.99 10.56
N SER A 135 -1.16 2.20 10.85
CA SER A 135 -1.08 1.46 12.12
C SER A 135 -0.81 2.36 13.34
N GLY A 136 -0.38 3.61 13.14
CA GLY A 136 -0.02 4.56 14.20
C GLY A 136 1.50 4.72 14.36
N GLY A 137 1.95 5.79 15.04
CA GLY A 137 3.38 6.18 15.09
C GLY A 137 4.33 5.14 15.70
N ASP A 138 3.80 4.28 16.59
CA ASP A 138 4.56 3.17 17.19
C ASP A 138 4.82 2.03 16.20
N VAL A 139 4.22 2.07 15.00
CA VAL A 139 4.40 1.09 13.94
C VAL A 139 4.74 1.73 12.59
N ASN A 140 4.01 2.73 12.11
CA ASN A 140 4.31 3.45 10.85
C ASN A 140 3.80 4.90 10.93
N LEU A 141 2.84 5.31 10.08
CA LEU A 141 2.26 6.66 10.10
C LEU A 141 1.13 6.76 11.12
N THR A 142 1.08 7.91 11.80
CA THR A 142 -0.16 8.37 12.44
C THR A 142 -1.16 8.82 11.38
N ALA A 143 -2.44 8.90 11.72
CA ALA A 143 -3.47 9.44 10.82
C ALA A 143 -3.12 10.84 10.28
N ALA A 144 -2.56 11.71 11.12
CA ALA A 144 -2.13 13.05 10.71
C ALA A 144 -0.97 13.01 9.70
N LYS A 145 0.11 12.25 9.99
CA LYS A 145 1.24 12.09 9.07
C LYS A 145 0.80 11.41 7.75
N ALA A 146 -0.12 10.46 7.83
CA ALA A 146 -0.72 9.83 6.65
C ALA A 146 -1.48 10.85 5.79
N ALA A 147 -2.26 11.75 6.40
CA ALA A 147 -2.93 12.83 5.68
C ALA A 147 -1.92 13.81 5.02
N GLU A 148 -0.81 14.14 5.69
CA GLU A 148 0.27 14.94 5.10
C GLU A 148 0.88 14.26 3.87
N VAL A 149 1.22 12.97 3.95
CA VAL A 149 1.76 12.21 2.81
C VAL A 149 0.74 12.12 1.66
N ILE A 150 -0.55 11.95 1.97
CA ILE A 150 -1.63 11.98 0.96
C ILE A 150 -1.66 13.35 0.26
N HIS A 151 -1.55 14.45 1.02
CA HIS A 151 -1.49 15.79 0.42
C HIS A 151 -0.22 16.00 -0.42
N GLN A 152 0.93 15.44 -0.03
CA GLN A 152 2.16 15.52 -0.83
C GLN A 152 2.05 14.82 -2.19
N LEU A 153 1.28 13.72 -2.24
CA LEU A 153 1.13 12.89 -3.44
C LEU A 153 -0.04 13.30 -4.34
N GLU A 154 -0.97 14.10 -3.83
CA GLU A 154 -2.20 14.54 -4.52
C GLU A 154 -2.93 13.42 -5.33
N PRO A 155 -3.16 12.23 -4.76
CA PRO A 155 -3.68 11.09 -5.51
C PRO A 155 -5.17 11.23 -5.81
N LYS A 156 -5.67 10.53 -6.83
CA LYS A 156 -7.11 10.46 -7.11
C LYS A 156 -7.84 9.49 -6.17
N VAL A 157 -7.17 8.40 -5.78
CA VAL A 157 -7.73 7.40 -4.86
C VAL A 157 -6.77 7.13 -3.72
N VAL A 158 -7.30 7.10 -2.50
CA VAL A 158 -6.58 6.73 -1.28
C VAL A 158 -7.15 5.41 -0.76
N VAL A 159 -6.30 4.41 -0.56
CA VAL A 159 -6.66 3.13 0.05
C VAL A 159 -5.87 2.95 1.35
N PRO A 160 -6.49 3.16 2.52
CA PRO A 160 -5.84 2.90 3.80
C PRO A 160 -5.56 1.39 3.97
N MET A 161 -4.44 1.06 4.62
CA MET A 161 -4.03 -0.32 4.91
C MET A 161 -3.34 -0.43 6.29
N SER A 162 -2.95 -1.64 6.68
CA SER A 162 -2.29 -1.94 7.96
C SER A 162 -3.09 -1.54 9.21
N TYR A 163 -4.42 -1.66 9.17
CA TYR A 163 -5.30 -1.49 10.33
C TYR A 163 -6.19 -2.73 10.54
N ASP A 164 -6.78 -2.86 11.72
CA ASP A 164 -7.79 -3.88 12.01
C ASP A 164 -9.18 -3.34 11.61
N PRO A 165 -9.83 -3.89 10.56
CA PRO A 165 -11.15 -3.45 10.13
C PRO A 165 -12.27 -3.85 11.13
N ASP A 166 -12.02 -4.84 11.98
CA ASP A 166 -12.96 -5.32 13.01
C ASP A 166 -12.76 -4.61 14.36
N ALA A 167 -11.76 -3.72 14.45
CA ALA A 167 -11.60 -2.86 15.60
C ALA A 167 -12.93 -2.13 15.84
N LYS A 168 -13.46 -2.24 17.07
CA LYS A 168 -14.72 -1.58 17.43
C LYS A 168 -14.64 -0.12 17.04
N LYS A 169 -15.70 0.40 16.39
CA LYS A 169 -15.84 1.83 16.10
C LYS A 169 -15.55 2.63 17.36
N ASP A 170 -14.39 3.28 17.35
CA ASP A 170 -13.83 4.06 18.42
C ASP A 170 -13.17 5.25 17.72
N THR A 171 -13.51 6.47 18.13
CA THR A 171 -12.94 7.69 17.54
C THR A 171 -11.42 7.79 17.70
N HIS A 172 -10.80 6.89 18.46
CA HIS A 172 -9.36 6.77 18.61
C HIS A 172 -8.73 5.76 17.63
N ALA A 173 -9.53 4.95 16.93
CA ALA A 173 -9.05 4.01 15.93
C ALA A 173 -8.36 4.77 14.79
N PRO A 174 -7.21 4.28 14.28
CA PRO A 174 -6.45 5.00 13.26
C PRO A 174 -7.24 5.30 11.98
N PHE A 175 -8.12 4.37 11.59
CA PHE A 175 -8.97 4.54 10.41
C PHE A 175 -9.98 5.68 10.57
N ASP A 176 -10.71 5.72 11.69
CA ASP A 176 -11.67 6.80 11.98
C ASP A 176 -10.97 8.17 12.10
N ARG A 177 -9.76 8.20 12.68
CA ARG A 177 -8.94 9.40 12.71
C ARG A 177 -8.51 9.86 11.31
N LEU A 178 -8.07 8.95 10.44
CA LEU A 178 -7.72 9.31 9.06
C LEU A 178 -8.93 9.91 8.33
N LEU A 179 -10.11 9.31 8.46
CA LEU A 179 -11.32 9.86 7.86
C LEU A 179 -11.62 11.27 8.37
N HIS A 180 -11.44 11.52 9.67
CA HIS A 180 -11.57 12.86 10.25
C HIS A 180 -10.57 13.87 9.66
N GLU A 181 -9.28 13.52 9.59
CA GLU A 181 -8.24 14.38 8.99
C GLU A 181 -8.52 14.71 7.52
N LEU A 182 -9.09 13.75 6.78
CA LEU A 182 -9.47 13.92 5.36
C LEU A 182 -10.87 14.52 5.17
N GLY A 183 -11.59 14.85 6.24
CA GLY A 183 -12.95 15.41 6.17
C GLY A 183 -14.01 14.44 5.61
N VAL A 184 -13.74 13.13 5.62
CA VAL A 184 -14.64 12.08 5.14
C VAL A 184 -15.58 11.67 6.27
N LYS A 185 -16.88 11.93 6.11
CA LYS A 185 -17.88 11.68 7.17
C LYS A 185 -18.22 10.20 7.33
N GLU A 186 -18.42 9.52 6.21
CA GLU A 186 -18.80 8.11 6.19
C GLU A 186 -18.20 7.45 4.96
N LEU A 187 -17.85 6.18 5.10
CA LEU A 187 -17.33 5.35 4.04
C LEU A 187 -17.92 3.96 4.16
N THR A 188 -18.36 3.40 3.04
CA THR A 188 -18.81 2.00 2.97
C THR A 188 -17.68 1.16 2.40
N PRO A 189 -17.13 0.20 3.17
CA PRO A 189 -16.13 -0.73 2.66
C PRO A 189 -16.63 -1.52 1.45
N VAL A 190 -15.71 -1.83 0.53
CA VAL A 190 -16.00 -2.64 -0.65
C VAL A 190 -15.03 -3.81 -0.76
N ALA A 191 -15.51 -4.98 -1.17
CA ALA A 191 -14.67 -6.17 -1.25
C ALA A 191 -13.59 -6.15 -2.35
N LYS A 192 -13.66 -5.17 -3.27
CA LYS A 192 -12.76 -5.00 -4.42
C LYS A 192 -12.90 -3.59 -5.00
N LEU A 193 -11.79 -2.96 -5.36
CA LEU A 193 -11.75 -1.75 -6.18
C LEU A 193 -11.51 -2.14 -7.64
N SER A 194 -12.43 -1.78 -8.53
CA SER A 194 -12.29 -1.95 -9.98
C SER A 194 -12.17 -0.56 -10.61
N VAL A 195 -11.06 -0.28 -11.28
CA VAL A 195 -10.72 1.07 -11.74
C VAL A 195 -9.94 1.06 -13.06
N THR A 196 -10.21 2.06 -13.88
CA THR A 196 -9.49 2.42 -15.10
C THR A 196 -9.15 3.91 -15.06
N ARG A 197 -8.26 4.38 -15.95
CA ARG A 197 -7.94 5.80 -16.06
C ARG A 197 -9.18 6.68 -16.29
N SER A 198 -10.15 6.20 -17.08
CA SER A 198 -11.39 6.93 -17.36
C SER A 198 -12.40 6.91 -16.21
N SER A 199 -12.23 6.03 -15.22
CA SER A 199 -13.14 5.91 -14.07
C SER A 199 -12.57 6.53 -12.80
N LEU A 200 -11.39 7.16 -12.87
CA LEU A 200 -10.83 7.88 -11.72
C LEU A 200 -11.75 9.05 -11.35
N PRO A 201 -11.92 9.32 -10.04
CA PRO A 201 -12.74 10.43 -9.59
C PRO A 201 -12.06 11.78 -9.92
N GLU A 202 -12.86 12.83 -10.11
CA GLU A 202 -12.33 14.17 -10.34
C GLU A 202 -11.59 14.71 -9.11
N ASN A 203 -12.17 14.46 -7.93
CA ASN A 203 -11.65 14.82 -6.62
C ASN A 203 -11.10 13.59 -5.89
N VAL A 204 -10.20 13.81 -4.93
CA VAL A 204 -9.63 12.74 -4.10
C VAL A 204 -10.76 11.93 -3.43
N GLN A 205 -10.71 10.61 -3.57
CA GLN A 205 -11.66 9.71 -2.95
C GLN A 205 -10.94 8.68 -2.06
N VAL A 206 -11.37 8.55 -0.82
CA VAL A 206 -10.95 7.44 0.05
C VAL A 206 -11.79 6.21 -0.30
N VAL A 207 -11.15 5.05 -0.44
CA VAL A 207 -11.80 3.75 -0.67
C VAL A 207 -11.32 2.78 0.40
N ALA A 208 -12.22 2.35 1.28
CA ALA A 208 -11.96 1.27 2.21
C ALA A 208 -12.23 -0.07 1.53
N LEU A 209 -11.27 -0.99 1.64
CA LEU A 209 -11.42 -2.35 1.16
C LEU A 209 -11.77 -3.27 2.33
N ASP A 210 -12.61 -4.27 2.09
CA ASP A 210 -12.77 -5.36 3.06
C ASP A 210 -11.51 -6.24 3.04
N SER A 211 -10.90 -6.43 4.20
CA SER A 211 -9.79 -7.37 4.36
C SER A 211 -10.27 -8.79 4.04
N ARG A 212 -9.49 -9.52 3.23
CA ARG A 212 -9.70 -10.95 2.99
C ARG A 212 -8.78 -11.85 3.83
N ALA A 213 -8.06 -11.29 4.81
CA ALA A 213 -7.29 -12.07 5.77
C ALA A 213 -8.20 -13.00 6.58
N ARG A 214 -7.66 -14.13 7.03
CA ARG A 214 -8.33 -15.09 7.91
C ARG A 214 -7.47 -15.42 9.12
#